data_AF-A0A2R5EYE8-F1
#
_entry.id   AF-A0A2R5EYE8-F1
#
_cell.length_a   1.000
_cell.length_b   1.000
_cell.length_c   1.000
_cell.angle_alpha   90.00
_cell.angle_beta   90.00
_cell.angle_gamma   90.00
#
_symmetry.space_group_name_H-M   'P 1'
#
loop_
_entity.id
_entity.type
_entity.pdbx_description
1 polymer ?
#
loop_
_entity_poly.entity_id
_entity_poly.type
_entity_poly.pdbx_seq_one_letter_code
_entity_poly.pdbx_strand_id
1 'polypeptide(L)'
;MATDMKLLYDTISMLRHHIESDTAITLDAEDADEWMKDMIKLLHMYNITASRKMTLLGCYVLLRLAVRKHRELALHDNAALTRSILEGDYLFGLYYRFGVQRKEWKLLYHLAPFYKKMQISLHEDKPLQPMLTELREELHTYLEKHCA
;
A
#
# COMPACT_ATOMS: atom_id res chain seq x y z
N MET A 1 11.11 18.61 0.38
CA MET A 1 12.00 17.71 1.16
C MET A 1 11.60 17.59 2.63
N ALA A 2 11.58 18.66 3.45
CA ALA A 2 11.23 18.55 4.87
C ALA A 2 9.78 18.08 5.12
N THR A 3 8.82 18.59 4.34
CA THR A 3 7.40 18.21 4.43
C THR A 3 7.14 16.79 3.91
N ASP A 4 7.90 16.36 2.90
CA ASP A 4 7.75 15.04 2.26
C ASP A 4 8.14 13.92 3.24
N MET A 5 9.29 14.08 3.90
CA MET A 5 9.74 13.13 4.91
C MET A 5 8.79 13.12 6.10
N LYS A 6 8.29 14.28 6.54
CA LYS A 6 7.32 14.34 7.63
C LYS A 6 6.06 13.54 7.32
N LEU A 7 5.48 13.70 6.12
CA LEU A 7 4.30 12.94 5.70
C LEU A 7 4.55 11.43 5.75
N LEU A 8 5.71 10.98 5.27
CA LEU A 8 6.12 9.58 5.31
C LEU A 8 6.25 9.06 6.74
N TYR A 9 7.05 9.73 7.59
CA TYR A 9 7.25 9.33 8.99
C TYR A 9 5.93 9.28 9.77
N ASP A 10 5.08 10.30 9.61
CA ASP A 10 3.77 10.34 10.27
C ASP A 10 2.89 9.17 9.79
N THR A 11 2.94 8.85 8.49
CA THR A 11 2.17 7.73 7.91
C THR A 11 2.67 6.38 8.42
N ILE A 12 4.00 6.14 8.41
CA ILE A 12 4.59 4.90 8.91
C ILE A 12 4.31 4.73 10.40
N SER A 13 4.48 5.79 11.19
CA SER A 13 4.14 5.79 12.62
C SER A 13 2.67 5.42 12.83
N MET A 14 1.75 6.03 12.09
CA MET A 14 0.32 5.70 12.15
C MET A 14 0.05 4.23 11.77
N LEU A 15 0.68 3.71 10.71
CA LEU A 15 0.50 2.32 10.29
C LEU A 15 1.02 1.32 11.32
N ARG A 16 2.17 1.60 11.96
CA ARG A 16 2.74 0.75 13.02
C ARG A 16 1.75 0.53 14.17
N HIS A 17 0.90 1.52 14.48
CA HIS A 17 -0.14 1.36 15.51
C HIS A 17 -1.31 0.44 15.10
N HIS A 18 -1.47 0.16 13.80
CA HIS A 18 -2.52 -0.73 13.29
C HIS A 18 -2.02 -2.14 12.99
N ILE A 19 -0.69 -2.35 12.96
CA ILE A 19 -0.07 -3.66 12.81
C ILE A 19 0.00 -4.33 14.17
N GLU A 20 -0.41 -5.60 14.21
CA GLU A 20 -0.35 -6.42 15.41
C GLU A 20 1.11 -6.78 15.74
N SER A 21 1.46 -6.66 17.03
CA SER A 21 2.82 -6.87 17.54
C SER A 21 3.38 -8.26 17.25
N ASP A 22 2.51 -9.24 17.05
CA ASP A 22 2.87 -10.65 16.91
C ASP A 22 3.19 -11.01 15.44
N THR A 23 3.05 -10.05 14.52
CA THR A 23 3.47 -10.21 13.13
C THR A 23 4.96 -9.89 12.96
N ALA A 24 5.63 -10.54 12.00
CA ALA A 24 7.01 -10.21 11.65
C ALA A 24 7.13 -9.04 10.64
N ILE A 25 6.04 -8.29 10.43
CA ILE A 25 5.97 -7.22 9.44
C ILE A 25 6.68 -5.98 10.00
N THR A 26 7.79 -5.61 9.38
CA THR A 26 8.51 -4.37 9.68
C THR A 26 8.15 -3.28 8.67
N LEU A 27 7.82 -2.10 9.18
CA LEU A 27 7.63 -0.89 8.38
C LEU A 27 8.67 0.13 8.83
N ASP A 28 9.66 0.46 8.01
CA ASP A 28 10.55 1.60 8.28
C ASP A 28 10.40 2.70 7.22
N ALA A 29 10.43 3.94 7.67
CA ALA A 29 10.49 5.10 6.79
C ALA A 29 11.88 5.23 6.12
N GLU A 30 12.92 4.66 6.74
CA GLU A 30 14.27 4.59 6.17
C GLU A 30 14.32 3.66 4.94
N ASP A 31 13.41 2.69 4.85
CA ASP A 31 13.25 1.79 3.70
C ASP A 31 12.48 2.45 2.53
N ALA A 32 12.30 3.77 2.57
CA ALA A 32 11.59 4.52 1.55
C ALA A 32 12.32 4.57 0.21
N ASP A 33 11.91 3.70 -0.69
CA ASP A 33 12.32 3.72 -2.09
C ASP A 33 11.65 4.84 -2.92
N GLU A 34 12.07 4.93 -4.18
CA GLU A 34 11.65 5.97 -5.11
C GLU A 34 10.13 5.98 -5.35
N TRP A 35 9.46 4.83 -5.26
CA TRP A 35 8.01 4.73 -5.44
C TRP A 35 7.24 5.46 -4.34
N MET A 36 7.70 5.34 -3.09
CA MET A 36 7.12 6.08 -1.98
C MET A 36 7.33 7.59 -2.12
N LYS A 37 8.52 8.01 -2.55
CA LYS A 37 8.82 9.43 -2.81
C LYS A 37 7.93 9.99 -3.92
N ASP A 38 7.75 9.24 -5.00
CA ASP A 38 6.91 9.67 -6.12
C ASP A 38 5.43 9.72 -5.76
N MET A 39 4.94 8.81 -4.92
CA MET A 39 3.58 8.89 -4.39
C MET A 39 3.40 10.12 -3.49
N ILE A 40 4.38 10.46 -2.65
CA ILE A 40 4.34 11.65 -1.81
C ILE A 40 4.29 12.92 -2.67
N LYS A 41 5.15 13.04 -3.69
CA LYS A 41 5.11 14.14 -4.66
C LYS A 41 3.73 14.27 -5.30
N LEU A 42 3.16 13.15 -5.75
CA LEU A 42 1.82 13.11 -6.32
C LEU A 42 0.77 13.65 -5.34
N LEU A 43 0.77 13.19 -4.08
CA LEU A 43 -0.15 13.70 -3.06
C LEU A 43 0.02 15.20 -2.79
N HIS A 44 1.24 15.73 -2.92
CA HIS A 44 1.50 17.16 -2.76
C HIS A 44 0.92 18.02 -3.89
N MET A 45 0.65 17.45 -5.06
CA MET A 45 0.01 18.16 -6.18
C MET A 45 -1.47 18.47 -5.95
N TYR A 46 -2.13 17.78 -5.01
CA TYR A 46 -3.56 17.96 -4.73
C TYR A 46 -3.81 18.69 -3.40
N ASN A 47 -4.82 19.55 -3.41
CA ASN A 47 -5.26 20.31 -2.23
C ASN A 47 -6.14 19.47 -1.30
N ILE A 48 -5.55 18.45 -0.71
CA ILE A 48 -6.18 17.58 0.30
C ILE A 48 -5.50 17.75 1.66
N THR A 49 -6.25 17.49 2.74
CA THR A 49 -5.74 17.65 4.10
C THR A 49 -4.58 16.69 4.38
N ALA A 50 -3.65 17.07 5.26
CA ALA A 50 -2.52 16.22 5.65
C ALA A 50 -2.98 14.84 6.17
N SER A 51 -4.03 14.84 7.00
CA SER A 51 -4.68 13.62 7.54
C SER A 51 -5.17 12.69 6.41
N ARG A 52 -5.73 13.26 5.34
CA ARG A 52 -6.15 12.49 4.17
C ARG A 52 -4.96 12.00 3.33
N LYS A 53 -3.92 12.81 3.14
CA LYS A 53 -2.66 12.39 2.50
C LYS A 53 -2.04 11.19 3.21
N MET A 54 -1.98 11.21 4.54
CA MET A 54 -1.51 10.07 5.33
C MET A 54 -2.35 8.82 5.11
N THR A 55 -3.67 8.99 4.93
CA THR A 55 -4.57 7.86 4.67
C THR A 55 -4.33 7.25 3.30
N LEU A 56 -4.23 8.09 2.26
CA LEU A 56 -3.96 7.62 0.90
C LEU A 56 -2.57 6.97 0.80
N LEU A 57 -1.56 7.58 1.41
CA LEU A 57 -0.21 7.02 1.46
C LEU A 57 -0.18 5.70 2.26
N GLY A 58 -0.92 5.63 3.37
CA GLY A 58 -1.03 4.42 4.16
C GLY A 58 -1.65 3.26 3.38
N CYS A 59 -2.75 3.51 2.67
CA CYS A 59 -3.36 2.53 1.78
C CYS A 59 -2.39 2.06 0.68
N TYR A 60 -1.65 2.99 0.08
CA TYR A 60 -0.64 2.68 -0.94
C TYR A 60 0.46 1.77 -0.40
N VAL A 61 1.03 2.10 0.77
CA VAL A 61 2.09 1.33 1.43
C VAL A 61 1.62 -0.10 1.74
N LEU A 62 0.44 -0.24 2.35
CA LEU A 62 -0.10 -1.54 2.72
C LEU A 62 -0.35 -2.45 1.51
N LEU A 63 -0.98 -1.91 0.45
CA LEU A 63 -1.19 -2.67 -0.78
C LEU A 63 0.12 -3.08 -1.43
N ARG A 64 1.09 -2.16 -1.52
CA ARG A 64 2.40 -2.44 -2.10
C ARG A 64 3.14 -3.55 -1.35
N LEU A 65 3.10 -3.55 -0.03
CA LEU A 65 3.71 -4.59 0.79
C LEU A 65 2.99 -5.93 0.64
N ALA A 66 1.65 -5.93 0.58
CA ALA A 66 0.88 -7.14 0.32
C ALA A 66 1.31 -7.78 -1.02
N VAL A 67 1.44 -6.97 -2.08
CA VAL A 67 1.88 -7.47 -3.41
C VAL A 67 3.28 -8.06 -3.33
N ARG A 68 4.22 -7.39 -2.64
CA ARG A 68 5.59 -7.88 -2.47
C ARG A 68 5.63 -9.21 -1.73
N LYS A 69 4.89 -9.34 -0.62
CA LYS A 69 4.82 -10.58 0.17
C LYS A 69 4.25 -11.75 -0.62
N HIS A 70 3.23 -11.53 -1.45
CA HIS A 70 2.72 -12.58 -2.32
C HIS A 70 3.67 -12.94 -3.48
N ARG A 71 4.70 -12.14 -3.77
CA ARG A 71 5.66 -12.39 -4.85
C ARG A 71 7.00 -12.94 -4.39
N GLU A 72 7.50 -12.49 -3.24
CA GLU A 72 8.78 -12.92 -2.63
C GLU A 72 8.71 -14.34 -2.02
N LEU A 73 7.80 -15.18 -2.51
CA LEU A 73 7.56 -16.53 -2.02
C LEU A 73 8.84 -17.39 -2.09
N ALA A 74 9.26 -17.91 -0.94
CA ALA A 74 10.40 -18.81 -0.85
C ALA A 74 10.05 -20.17 -1.48
N LEU A 75 10.48 -20.38 -2.72
CA LEU A 75 10.19 -21.60 -3.51
C LEU A 75 10.72 -22.90 -2.88
N HIS A 76 11.54 -22.82 -1.83
CA HIS A 76 12.21 -23.96 -1.21
C HIS A 76 12.00 -24.10 0.31
N ASP A 77 11.16 -23.24 0.90
CA ASP A 77 10.82 -23.31 2.33
C ASP A 77 9.31 -23.14 2.50
N ASN A 78 8.62 -24.25 2.77
CA ASN A 78 7.17 -24.28 2.96
C ASN A 78 6.70 -23.38 4.12
N ALA A 79 7.48 -23.27 5.20
CA ALA A 79 7.10 -22.44 6.34
C ALA A 79 7.25 -20.95 6.00
N ALA A 80 8.33 -20.56 5.32
CA ALA A 80 8.51 -19.21 4.82
C ALA A 80 7.47 -18.85 3.75
N LEU A 81 7.12 -19.80 2.87
CA LEU A 81 6.06 -19.66 1.88
C LEU A 81 4.72 -19.38 2.54
N THR A 82 4.30 -20.23 3.50
CA THR A 82 3.05 -20.04 4.24
C THR A 82 3.03 -18.69 4.97
N ARG A 83 4.13 -18.32 5.65
CA ARG A 83 4.24 -17.03 6.32
C ARG A 83 4.04 -15.87 5.35
N SER A 84 4.70 -15.90 4.20
CA SER A 84 4.63 -14.82 3.21
C SER A 84 3.23 -14.65 2.63
N ILE A 85 2.51 -15.76 2.41
CA ILE A 85 1.10 -15.73 1.99
C ILE A 85 0.24 -15.07 3.08
N LEU A 86 0.35 -15.54 4.32
CA LEU A 86 -0.46 -15.04 5.44
C LEU A 86 -0.16 -13.57 5.78
N GLU A 87 1.10 -13.14 5.65
CA GLU A 87 1.47 -11.72 5.81
C GLU A 87 0.88 -10.86 4.70
N GLY A 88 0.84 -11.36 3.46
CA GLY A 88 0.17 -10.67 2.34
C GLY A 88 -1.34 -10.52 2.57
N ASP A 89 -2.01 -11.60 3.01
CA ASP A 89 -3.43 -11.60 3.33
C ASP A 89 -3.75 -10.66 4.50
N TYR A 90 -2.90 -10.68 5.54
CA TYR A 90 -2.98 -9.77 6.68
C TYR A 90 -2.88 -8.31 6.24
N LEU A 91 -1.87 -7.97 5.43
CA LEU A 91 -1.66 -6.59 4.95
C LEU A 91 -2.83 -6.10 4.10
N PHE A 92 -3.42 -6.98 3.30
CA PHE A 92 -4.63 -6.65 2.55
C PHE A 92 -5.83 -6.41 3.46
N GLY A 93 -6.07 -7.30 4.43
CA GLY A 93 -7.13 -7.13 5.43
C GLY A 93 -6.95 -5.83 6.22
N LEU A 94 -5.71 -5.51 6.58
CA LEU A 94 -5.35 -4.26 7.26
C LEU A 94 -5.61 -3.04 6.37
N TYR A 95 -5.25 -3.08 5.08
CA TYR A 95 -5.58 -2.02 4.10
C TYR A 95 -7.09 -1.73 4.10
N TYR A 96 -7.91 -2.78 4.00
CA TYR A 96 -9.35 -2.63 3.96
C TYR A 96 -9.88 -2.04 5.25
N ARG A 97 -9.52 -2.62 6.41
CA ARG A 97 -9.91 -2.14 7.74
C ARG A 97 -9.49 -0.68 7.97
N PHE A 98 -8.26 -0.34 7.62
CA PHE A 98 -7.72 1.00 7.73
C PHE A 98 -8.51 1.99 6.86
N GLY A 99 -8.75 1.68 5.59
CA GLY A 99 -9.54 2.53 4.69
C GLY A 99 -10.98 2.74 5.19
N VAL A 100 -11.60 1.68 5.73
CA VAL A 100 -12.93 1.72 6.35
C VAL A 100 -12.96 2.65 7.56
N GLN A 101 -12.03 2.47 8.51
CA GLN A 101 -11.93 3.31 9.72
C GLN A 101 -11.73 4.79 9.39
N ARG A 102 -11.00 5.07 8.30
CA ARG A 102 -10.72 6.42 7.81
C ARG A 102 -11.81 6.97 6.87
N LYS A 103 -12.89 6.21 6.65
CA LYS A 103 -14.05 6.55 5.80
C LYS A 103 -13.68 6.79 4.33
N GLU A 104 -12.62 6.16 3.83
CA GLU A 104 -12.17 6.25 2.43
C GLU A 104 -12.91 5.24 1.52
N TRP A 105 -14.23 5.17 1.63
CA TRP A 105 -15.07 4.21 0.90
C TRP A 105 -14.93 4.32 -0.62
N LYS A 106 -14.84 5.55 -1.13
CA LYS A 106 -14.65 5.81 -2.58
C LYS A 106 -13.32 5.26 -3.08
N LEU A 107 -12.26 5.39 -2.27
CA LEU A 107 -10.96 4.84 -2.60
C LEU A 107 -11.00 3.31 -2.62
N LEU A 108 -11.58 2.70 -1.58
CA LEU A 108 -11.72 1.24 -1.49
C LEU A 108 -12.51 0.69 -2.69
N TYR A 109 -13.62 1.34 -3.05
CA TYR A 109 -14.41 0.97 -4.22
C TYR A 109 -13.60 1.10 -5.52
N HIS A 110 -12.84 2.20 -5.66
CA HIS A 110 -12.01 2.44 -6.84
C HIS A 110 -10.88 1.40 -7.00
N LEU A 111 -10.25 0.98 -5.90
CA LEU A 111 -9.12 0.04 -5.92
C LEU A 111 -9.54 -1.45 -5.89
N ALA A 112 -10.80 -1.76 -5.62
CA ALA A 112 -11.28 -3.15 -5.59
C ALA A 112 -11.04 -3.92 -6.92
N PRO A 113 -11.26 -3.34 -8.12
CA PRO A 113 -10.91 -3.99 -9.38
C PRO A 113 -9.41 -4.25 -9.53
N PHE A 114 -8.57 -3.29 -9.13
CA PHE A 114 -7.12 -3.46 -9.15
C PHE A 114 -6.68 -4.65 -8.29
N TYR A 115 -7.21 -4.79 -7.07
CA TYR A 115 -6.88 -5.92 -6.21
C TYR A 115 -7.24 -7.26 -6.85
N LYS A 116 -8.40 -7.36 -7.52
CA LYS A 116 -8.77 -8.60 -8.21
C LYS A 116 -7.84 -8.92 -9.37
N LYS A 117 -7.46 -7.90 -10.17
CA LYS A 117 -6.44 -8.07 -11.21
C LYS A 117 -5.09 -8.50 -10.62
N MET A 118 -4.71 -7.96 -9.47
CA MET A 118 -3.48 -8.29 -8.78
C MET A 118 -3.43 -9.78 -8.40
N GLN A 119 -4.50 -10.31 -7.81
CA GLN A 119 -4.59 -11.74 -7.48
C GLN A 119 -4.45 -12.63 -8.72
N ILE A 120 -5.11 -12.26 -9.83
CA ILE A 120 -5.01 -12.99 -11.10
C ILE A 120 -3.58 -12.94 -11.64
N SER A 121 -2.95 -11.76 -11.66
CA SER A 121 -1.59 -11.57 -12.14
C SER A 121 -0.55 -12.37 -11.32
N LEU A 122 -0.73 -12.46 -10.00
CA LEU A 122 0.11 -13.29 -9.13
C LEU A 122 -0.03 -14.78 -9.48
N HIS A 123 -1.25 -15.23 -9.77
CA HIS A 123 -1.51 -16.61 -10.20
C HIS A 123 -0.90 -16.93 -11.58
N GLU A 124 -0.92 -15.96 -12.51
CA GLU A 124 -0.37 -16.08 -13.86
C GLU A 124 1.16 -15.83 -13.93
N ASP A 125 1.83 -15.74 -12.78
CA ASP A 125 3.27 -15.48 -12.65
C ASP A 125 3.75 -14.18 -13.35
N LYS A 126 2.88 -13.17 -13.46
CA LYS A 126 3.22 -11.90 -14.10
C LYS A 126 4.24 -11.09 -13.30
N PRO A 127 5.06 -10.24 -13.95
CA PRO A 127 6.05 -9.43 -13.27
C PRO A 127 5.44 -8.42 -12.27
N LEU A 128 6.14 -8.17 -11.16
CA LEU A 128 5.69 -7.28 -10.08
C LEU A 128 5.67 -5.80 -10.49
N GLN A 129 6.70 -5.35 -11.21
CA GLN A 129 6.91 -3.94 -11.54
C GLN A 129 5.72 -3.31 -12.28
N PRO A 130 5.17 -3.92 -13.35
CA PRO A 130 3.94 -3.45 -13.99
C PRO A 130 2.76 -3.29 -13.02
N MET A 131 2.61 -4.21 -12.06
CA MET A 131 1.51 -4.15 -11.08
C MET A 131 1.68 -3.00 -10.09
N LEU A 132 2.91 -2.71 -9.67
CA LEU A 132 3.21 -1.56 -8.81
C LEU A 132 3.03 -0.22 -9.54
N THR A 133 3.34 -0.18 -10.85
CA THR A 133 3.05 0.96 -11.71
C THR A 133 1.53 1.18 -11.81
N GLU A 134 0.76 0.13 -12.12
CA GLU A 134 -0.70 0.19 -12.23
C GLU A 134 -1.33 0.67 -10.92
N LEU A 135 -0.87 0.20 -9.76
CA LEU A 135 -1.36 0.69 -8.45
C LEU A 135 -1.21 2.21 -8.30
N ARG A 136 -0.06 2.76 -8.71
CA ARG A 136 0.20 4.21 -8.67
C ARG A 136 -0.72 4.96 -9.64
N GLU A 137 -0.91 4.42 -10.84
CA GLU A 137 -1.77 5.02 -11.88
C GLU A 137 -3.25 5.02 -11.47
N GLU A 138 -3.75 3.96 -10.83
CA GLU A 138 -5.10 3.92 -10.27
C GLU A 138 -5.27 4.98 -9.17
N LEU A 139 -4.28 5.13 -8.27
CA LEU A 139 -4.31 6.20 -7.27
C LEU A 139 -4.26 7.61 -7.89
N HIS A 140 -3.49 7.81 -8.95
CA HIS A 140 -3.47 9.06 -9.69
C HIS A 140 -4.85 9.35 -10.30
N THR A 141 -5.42 8.37 -11.00
CA THR A 141 -6.76 8.45 -11.61
C THR A 141 -7.83 8.76 -10.55
N TYR A 142 -7.74 8.15 -9.38
CA TYR A 142 -8.62 8.45 -8.25
C TYR A 142 -8.51 9.92 -7.81
N LEU A 143 -7.28 10.42 -7.66
CA LEU A 143 -7.02 11.80 -7.25
C LEU A 143 -7.56 12.79 -8.29
N GLU A 144 -7.36 12.54 -9.58
CA GLU A 144 -7.93 13.37 -10.66
C GLU A 144 -9.46 13.42 -10.61
N LYS A 145 -10.13 12.28 -10.37
CA LYS A 145 -11.59 12.21 -10.37
C LYS A 145 -12.26 12.80 -9.13
N HIS A 146 -11.56 12.83 -8.00
CA HIS A 146 -12.18 13.09 -6.70
C HIS A 146 -11.50 14.18 -5.86
N CYS A 147 -10.36 14.70 -6.32
CA CYS A 147 -9.56 15.69 -5.60
C CYS A 147 -9.03 16.82 -6.50
N ALA A 148 -9.27 16.78 -7.81
CA ALA A 148 -8.98 17.89 -8.73
C ALA A 148 -10.04 19.00 -8.64
#